data_AF-F0XFE9-F1
#
_entry.id   AF-F0XFE9-F1
#
_cell.length_a   1.000
_cell.length_b   1.000
_cell.length_c   1.000
_cell.angle_alpha   90.00
_cell.angle_beta   90.00
_cell.angle_gamma   90.00
#
_symmetry.space_group_name_H-M   'P 1'
#
loop_
_entity.id
_entity.type
_entity.pdbx_description
1 polymer ?
#
loop_
_entity_poly.entity_id
_entity_poly.type
_entity_poly.pdbx_seq_one_letter_code
_entity_poly.pdbx_strand_id
1 'polypeptide(L)'
;MVETLCDDDLDVTVHFSHFCVTKIALSEDSNAQFTQSAMLEAAQLLADAHVDIIGRSGTSATWLGFSTDDALCATIESVTGIPAMTSIIASNELLKRRSIFTDVGLEIQLDAMVAQVVRNGATTVLVVRTILRAAQRAKYWESSHGIQVLDSVATVVFRMMQKLGISTNSAFLDR
;
A
#
# COMPACT_ATOMS: atom_id res chain seq x y z
N MET A 1 12.83 9.38 -12.07
CA MET A 1 13.07 8.37 -13.13
C MET A 1 11.75 7.62 -13.26
N VAL A 2 11.09 7.74 -14.40
CA VAL A 2 9.81 7.05 -14.65
C VAL A 2 10.16 5.63 -15.13
N GLU A 3 9.74 4.61 -14.38
CA GLU A 3 9.87 3.21 -14.79
C GLU A 3 8.46 2.65 -15.04
N THR A 4 8.19 2.25 -16.28
CA THR A 4 6.91 1.71 -16.69
C THR A 4 6.90 0.19 -16.54
N LEU A 5 5.96 -0.35 -15.74
CA LEU A 5 5.64 -1.77 -15.72
C LEU A 5 4.65 -2.05 -16.85
N CYS A 6 5.11 -2.62 -17.96
CA CYS A 6 4.23 -3.10 -19.04
C CYS A 6 3.94 -4.60 -18.83
N ASP A 7 2.66 -4.96 -18.76
CA ASP A 7 2.16 -6.31 -19.02
C ASP A 7 1.42 -6.23 -20.35
N ASP A 8 1.71 -7.13 -21.31
CA ASP A 8 1.28 -7.00 -22.72
C ASP A 8 -0.25 -7.03 -22.90
N ASP A 9 -1.00 -7.49 -21.89
CA ASP A 9 -2.47 -7.54 -21.87
C ASP A 9 -3.12 -6.40 -21.06
N LEU A 10 -2.33 -5.53 -20.42
CA LEU A 10 -2.80 -4.39 -19.63
C LEU A 10 -2.21 -3.08 -20.19
N ASP A 11 -3.06 -2.24 -20.77
CA ASP A 11 -2.70 -0.89 -21.20
C ASP A 11 -2.61 0.05 -19.98
N VAL A 12 -1.63 -0.22 -19.11
CA VAL A 12 -1.36 0.54 -17.90
C VAL A 12 0.11 0.92 -17.88
N THR A 13 0.38 2.20 -17.59
CA THR A 13 1.73 2.67 -17.28
C THR A 13 1.80 3.09 -15.82
N VAL A 14 2.95 2.87 -15.20
CA VAL A 14 3.20 3.26 -13.81
C VAL A 14 4.27 4.34 -13.80
N HIS A 15 4.06 5.39 -13.00
CA HIS A 15 4.99 6.51 -12.85
C HIS A 15 5.33 6.68 -11.37
N PHE A 16 6.61 6.91 -11.08
CA PHE A 16 7.11 7.02 -9.71
C PHE A 16 7.73 8.39 -9.45
N SER A 17 7.38 8.95 -8.29
CA SER A 17 8.00 10.14 -7.71
C SER A 17 8.37 9.85 -6.25
N HIS A 18 9.49 10.38 -5.80
CA HIS A 18 10.02 10.13 -4.46
C HIS A 18 10.17 11.43 -3.69
N PHE A 19 9.94 11.36 -2.37
CA PHE A 19 10.33 12.38 -1.42
C PHE A 19 11.30 11.76 -0.40
N CYS A 20 12.15 12.58 0.21
CA CYS A 20 13.24 12.08 1.03
C CYS A 20 12.74 11.61 2.41
N VAL A 21 12.93 10.32 2.69
CA VAL A 21 12.79 9.75 4.03
C VAL A 21 14.06 8.96 4.33
N THR A 22 14.86 9.43 5.28
CA THR A 22 16.18 8.87 5.60
C THR A 22 16.17 7.99 6.85
N LYS A 23 15.14 8.14 7.69
CA LYS A 23 14.99 7.39 8.94
C LYS A 23 13.52 7.10 9.21
N ILE A 24 13.24 5.88 9.66
CA ILE A 24 11.93 5.45 10.15
C ILE A 24 12.11 5.00 11.59
N ALA A 25 11.61 5.79 12.53
CA ALA A 25 11.61 5.55 13.96
C ALA A 25 10.35 6.20 14.58
N LEU A 26 10.03 5.82 15.82
CA LEU A 26 8.92 6.43 16.58
C LEU A 26 9.30 7.78 17.23
N SER A 27 10.46 8.35 16.89
CA SER A 27 10.91 9.65 17.41
C SER A 27 10.31 10.82 16.64
N GLU A 28 10.09 11.96 17.31
CA GLU A 28 9.55 13.19 16.69
C GLU A 28 10.33 13.62 15.45
N ASP A 29 11.67 13.62 15.51
CA ASP A 29 12.54 13.95 14.35
C ASP A 29 12.33 13.03 13.14
N SER A 30 11.93 11.77 13.39
CA SER A 30 11.62 10.84 12.31
C SER A 30 10.25 11.11 11.71
N ASN A 31 9.29 11.49 12.54
CA ASN A 31 7.94 11.85 12.10
C ASN A 31 7.93 13.16 11.29
N ALA A 32 8.83 14.09 11.60
CA ALA A 32 8.98 15.36 10.89
C ALA A 32 9.36 15.22 9.40
N GLN A 33 9.85 14.05 8.98
CA GLN A 33 10.14 13.76 7.55
C GLN A 33 8.87 13.43 6.75
N PHE A 34 7.73 13.15 7.39
CA PHE A 34 6.45 12.91 6.74
C PHE A 34 5.62 14.19 6.64
N THR A 35 6.24 15.30 6.23
CA THR A 35 5.51 16.55 6.02
C THR A 35 4.61 16.44 4.79
N GLN A 36 3.43 17.06 4.90
CA GLN A 36 2.49 17.12 3.79
C GLN A 36 3.10 17.81 2.57
N SER A 37 3.96 18.82 2.76
CA SER A 37 4.60 19.57 1.67
C SER A 37 5.41 18.68 0.72
N ALA A 38 6.30 17.84 1.24
CA ALA A 38 7.15 16.98 0.41
C ALA A 38 6.34 15.93 -0.36
N MET A 39 5.25 15.44 0.25
CA MET A 39 4.32 14.52 -0.42
C MET A 39 3.53 15.22 -1.55
N LEU A 40 3.14 16.47 -1.35
CA LEU A 40 2.44 17.26 -2.37
C LEU A 40 3.37 17.64 -3.53
N GLU A 41 4.63 17.97 -3.26
CA GLU A 41 5.63 18.19 -4.32
C GLU A 41 5.81 16.95 -5.19
N ALA A 42 5.92 15.77 -4.56
CA ALA A 42 6.00 14.51 -5.29
C ALA A 42 4.73 14.21 -6.10
N ALA A 43 3.55 14.53 -5.54
CA ALA A 43 2.26 14.37 -6.24
C ALA A 43 2.14 15.34 -7.43
N GLN A 44 2.64 16.57 -7.32
CA GLN A 44 2.64 17.53 -8.41
C GLN A 44 3.49 17.03 -9.59
N LEU A 45 4.65 16.43 -9.33
CA LEU A 45 5.47 15.83 -10.39
C LEU A 45 4.75 14.69 -11.12
N LEU A 46 3.89 13.93 -10.43
CA LEU A 46 3.05 12.90 -11.06
C LEU A 46 1.90 13.54 -11.86
N ALA A 47 1.31 14.62 -11.35
CA ALA A 47 0.26 15.35 -12.04
C ALA A 47 0.75 15.98 -13.36
N ASP A 48 1.98 16.49 -13.38
CA ASP A 48 2.64 17.02 -14.59
C ASP A 48 2.87 15.92 -15.65
N ALA A 49 2.90 14.64 -15.25
CA ALA A 49 2.95 13.50 -16.15
C ALA A 49 1.55 13.07 -16.66
N HIS A 50 0.49 13.78 -16.29
CA HIS A 50 -0.89 13.52 -16.69
C HIS A 50 -1.38 12.10 -16.34
N VAL A 51 -1.02 11.60 -15.16
CA VAL A 51 -1.52 10.31 -14.67
C VAL A 51 -3.02 10.35 -14.36
N ASP A 52 -3.70 9.22 -14.48
CA ASP A 52 -5.14 9.12 -14.21
C ASP A 52 -5.49 9.03 -12.71
N ILE A 53 -4.52 8.61 -11.88
CA ILE A 53 -4.71 8.40 -10.44
C ILE A 53 -3.36 8.41 -9.71
N ILE A 54 -3.32 8.99 -8.51
CA ILE A 54 -2.12 9.08 -7.67
C ILE A 54 -2.23 8.16 -6.45
N GLY A 55 -1.24 7.29 -6.27
CA GLY A 55 -1.15 6.35 -5.15
C GLY A 55 0.02 6.64 -4.22
N ARG A 56 -0.23 6.73 -2.91
CA ARG A 56 0.82 6.73 -1.88
C ARG A 56 1.05 5.34 -1.32
N SER A 57 2.23 4.80 -1.60
CA SER A 57 2.75 3.54 -1.03
C SER A 57 3.39 3.78 0.36
N GLY A 58 2.61 4.28 1.31
CA GLY A 58 3.08 4.62 2.66
C GLY A 58 2.17 4.02 3.73
N THR A 59 2.76 3.54 4.83
CA THR A 59 2.01 2.93 5.94
C THR A 59 2.06 3.78 7.21
N SER A 60 2.51 5.03 7.14
CA SER A 60 2.72 5.88 8.33
C SER A 60 1.45 6.24 9.08
N ALA A 61 0.29 6.21 8.42
CA ALA A 61 -0.98 6.43 9.07
C ALA A 61 -1.33 5.33 10.09
N THR A 62 -0.65 4.16 10.11
CA THR A 62 -0.86 3.15 11.16
C THR A 62 -0.41 3.61 12.54
N TRP A 63 0.50 4.58 12.64
CA TRP A 63 0.93 5.18 13.92
C TRP A 63 0.61 6.67 14.03
N LEU A 64 0.46 7.39 12.91
CA LEU A 64 0.07 8.82 12.90
C LEU A 64 -1.46 9.02 12.99
N GLY A 65 -2.24 7.96 12.78
CA GLY A 65 -3.71 7.98 12.77
C GLY A 65 -4.29 7.94 11.36
N PHE A 66 -5.33 7.12 11.15
CA PHE A 66 -5.87 6.86 9.82
C PHE A 66 -6.45 8.10 9.11
N SER A 67 -6.97 9.07 9.85
CA SER A 67 -7.49 10.33 9.29
C SER A 67 -6.41 11.18 8.59
N THR A 68 -5.12 10.92 8.86
CA THR A 68 -4.02 11.62 8.16
C THR A 68 -3.98 11.28 6.68
N ASP A 69 -4.32 10.04 6.30
CA ASP A 69 -4.36 9.62 4.90
C ASP A 69 -5.61 10.16 4.19
N ASP A 70 -6.75 10.25 4.86
CA ASP A 70 -7.96 10.90 4.31
C ASP A 70 -7.69 12.37 3.97
N ALA A 71 -7.08 13.11 4.91
CA ALA A 71 -6.71 14.49 4.71
C ALA A 71 -5.67 14.65 3.58
N LEU A 72 -4.69 13.76 3.51
CA LEU A 72 -3.69 13.76 2.45
C LEU A 72 -4.32 13.55 1.07
N CYS A 73 -5.18 12.54 0.92
CA CYS A 73 -5.88 12.28 -0.34
C CYS A 73 -6.73 13.49 -0.74
N ALA A 74 -7.51 14.07 0.18
CA ALA A 74 -8.30 15.26 -0.10
C ALA A 74 -7.45 16.45 -0.56
N THR A 75 -6.28 16.66 0.05
CA THR A 75 -5.36 17.72 -0.37
C THR A 75 -4.74 17.44 -1.73
N ILE A 76 -4.29 16.22 -2.02
CA ILE A 76 -3.76 15.84 -3.35
C ILE A 76 -4.83 16.07 -4.42
N GLU A 77 -6.05 15.58 -4.21
CA GLU A 77 -7.17 15.75 -5.15
C GLU A 77 -7.48 17.24 -5.37
N SER A 78 -7.49 18.04 -4.30
CA SER A 78 -7.75 19.49 -4.38
C SER A 78 -6.71 20.25 -5.21
N VAL A 79 -5.43 19.93 -5.06
CA VAL A 79 -4.35 20.69 -5.72
C VAL A 79 -4.01 20.17 -7.12
N THR A 80 -4.22 18.88 -7.39
CA THR A 80 -3.88 18.27 -8.69
C THR A 80 -5.09 18.06 -9.60
N GLY A 81 -6.31 18.00 -9.04
CA GLY A 81 -7.50 17.57 -9.77
C GLY A 81 -7.53 16.06 -10.09
N ILE A 82 -6.53 15.29 -9.64
CA ILE A 82 -6.40 13.86 -9.93
C ILE A 82 -6.83 13.06 -8.71
N PRO A 83 -7.66 12.00 -8.88
CA PRO A 83 -8.05 11.13 -7.78
C PRO A 83 -6.84 10.56 -7.02
N ALA A 84 -6.95 10.47 -5.70
CA ALA A 84 -5.88 9.98 -4.85
C ALA A 84 -6.30 8.75 -4.04
N MET A 85 -5.30 7.96 -3.65
CA MET A 85 -5.46 6.81 -2.74
C MET A 85 -4.17 6.54 -1.97
N THR A 86 -4.28 5.91 -0.80
CA THR A 86 -3.14 5.39 -0.03
C THR A 86 -3.25 3.90 0.23
N SER A 87 -2.12 3.25 0.53
CA SER A 87 -2.10 1.86 0.98
C SER A 87 -3.00 1.60 2.20
N ILE A 88 -3.15 2.56 3.12
CA ILE A 88 -3.99 2.38 4.32
C ILE A 88 -5.47 2.49 3.99
N ILE A 89 -5.88 3.46 3.17
CA ILE A 89 -7.27 3.54 2.68
C ILE A 89 -7.62 2.26 1.92
N ALA A 90 -6.77 1.86 0.98
CA ALA A 90 -6.96 0.64 0.19
C ALA A 90 -7.07 -0.62 1.07
N SER A 91 -6.20 -0.74 2.08
CA SER A 91 -6.23 -1.85 3.04
C SER A 91 -7.48 -1.85 3.91
N ASN A 92 -7.89 -0.68 4.42
CA ASN A 92 -9.08 -0.53 5.25
C ASN A 92 -10.37 -0.85 4.48
N GLU A 93 -10.42 -0.49 3.19
CA GLU A 93 -11.56 -0.81 2.33
C GLU A 93 -11.72 -2.32 2.10
N LEU A 94 -10.61 -3.06 2.02
CA LEU A 94 -10.61 -4.51 1.82
C LEU A 94 -10.86 -5.28 3.12
N LEU A 95 -10.24 -4.87 4.23
CA LEU A 95 -10.26 -5.60 5.50
C LEU A 95 -11.49 -5.32 6.39
N LYS A 96 -12.64 -4.89 5.84
CA LYS A 96 -13.87 -4.52 6.58
C LYS A 96 -14.44 -5.60 7.54
N ARG A 97 -13.80 -6.76 7.71
CA ARG A 97 -14.19 -7.85 8.62
C ARG A 97 -12.99 -8.26 9.49
N ARG A 98 -13.09 -7.95 10.80
CA ARG A 98 -12.25 -8.45 11.92
C ARG A 98 -10.76 -8.72 11.59
N SER A 99 -9.91 -7.73 11.84
CA SER A 99 -8.45 -7.88 11.72
C SER A 99 -7.80 -8.27 13.04
N ILE A 100 -6.96 -9.30 13.03
CA ILE A 100 -6.01 -9.60 14.11
C ILE A 100 -4.70 -8.93 13.75
N PHE A 101 -4.31 -7.90 14.50
CA PHE A 101 -3.03 -7.24 14.32
C PHE A 101 -1.96 -7.92 15.18
N THR A 102 -0.77 -8.14 14.62
CA THR A 102 0.40 -8.59 15.36
C THR A 102 1.56 -7.67 15.04
N ASP A 103 2.21 -7.13 16.07
CA ASP A 103 3.37 -6.25 15.94
C ASP A 103 4.61 -7.04 15.48
N VAL A 104 5.50 -6.37 14.73
CA VAL A 104 6.47 -7.04 13.85
C VAL A 104 7.88 -7.05 14.46
N GLY A 105 8.47 -8.25 14.59
CA GLY A 105 9.90 -8.47 14.87
C GLY A 105 10.79 -8.37 13.61
N LEU A 106 11.91 -9.11 13.57
CA LEU A 106 12.89 -9.10 12.47
C LEU A 106 12.37 -9.83 11.21
N GLU A 107 12.77 -9.35 10.02
CA GLU A 107 12.39 -9.90 8.69
C GLU A 107 12.73 -11.40 8.50
N ILE A 108 13.71 -11.93 9.22
CA ILE A 108 14.04 -13.37 9.17
C ILE A 108 12.96 -14.29 9.75
N GLN A 109 11.94 -13.73 10.42
CA GLN A 109 10.91 -14.49 11.14
C GLN A 109 9.54 -14.52 10.42
N LEU A 110 9.43 -13.98 9.19
CA LEU A 110 8.13 -13.81 8.51
C LEU A 110 7.32 -15.12 8.42
N ASP A 111 7.94 -16.25 8.08
CA ASP A 111 7.25 -17.54 7.98
C ASP A 111 6.62 -17.95 9.33
N ALA A 112 7.39 -17.81 10.43
CA ALA A 112 6.92 -18.14 11.77
C ALA A 112 5.80 -17.20 12.25
N MET A 113 5.89 -15.92 11.86
CA MET A 113 4.91 -14.89 12.20
C MET A 113 3.59 -15.10 11.47
N VAL A 114 3.64 -15.37 10.16
CA VAL A 114 2.45 -15.74 9.37
C VAL A 114 1.81 -16.98 9.98
N ALA A 115 2.59 -18.03 10.26
CA ALA A 115 2.07 -19.21 10.92
C ALA A 115 1.42 -18.90 12.28
N GLN A 116 1.91 -17.91 13.02
CA GLN A 116 1.32 -17.50 14.31
C GLN A 116 -0.05 -16.82 14.15
N VAL A 117 -0.19 -15.86 13.23
CA VAL A 117 -1.49 -15.22 13.00
C VAL A 117 -2.51 -16.21 12.42
N VAL A 118 -2.08 -17.13 11.56
CA VAL A 118 -2.91 -18.22 11.05
C VAL A 118 -3.40 -19.12 12.20
N ARG A 119 -2.51 -19.51 13.13
CA ARG A 119 -2.92 -20.28 14.33
C ARG A 119 -3.94 -19.55 15.20
N ASN A 120 -3.95 -18.22 15.16
CA ASN A 120 -4.95 -17.39 15.84
C ASN A 120 -6.25 -17.22 15.05
N GLY A 121 -6.41 -17.94 13.93
CA GLY A 121 -7.64 -17.96 13.13
C GLY A 121 -7.68 -16.96 11.99
N ALA A 122 -6.56 -16.32 11.64
CA ALA A 122 -6.51 -15.45 10.47
C ALA A 122 -6.67 -16.26 9.18
N THR A 123 -7.70 -15.93 8.40
CA THR A 123 -7.93 -16.47 7.05
C THR A 123 -7.35 -15.57 5.95
N THR A 124 -7.04 -14.32 6.30
CA THR A 124 -6.41 -13.32 5.43
C THR A 124 -5.28 -12.65 6.21
N VAL A 125 -4.10 -12.53 5.59
CA VAL A 125 -2.93 -11.88 6.16
C VAL A 125 -2.53 -10.71 5.28
N LEU A 126 -2.62 -9.49 5.81
CA LEU A 126 -2.10 -8.29 5.15
C LEU A 126 -0.69 -7.99 5.64
N VAL A 127 0.26 -7.97 4.70
CA VAL A 127 1.62 -7.51 4.95
C VAL A 127 1.68 -6.00 4.80
N VAL A 128 1.97 -5.31 5.91
CA VAL A 128 2.04 -3.85 6.00
C VAL A 128 3.48 -3.40 6.20
N ARG A 129 4.19 -3.14 5.10
CA ARG A 129 5.45 -2.38 5.05
C ARG A 129 5.92 -2.28 3.60
N THR A 130 6.29 -1.10 3.16
CA THR A 130 6.75 -0.89 1.77
C THR A 130 8.23 -1.22 1.52
N ILE A 131 9.00 -1.45 2.59
CA ILE A 131 10.43 -1.83 2.53
C ILE A 131 10.61 -3.36 2.66
N LEU A 132 9.59 -4.07 3.16
CA LEU A 132 9.66 -5.51 3.38
C LEU A 132 9.49 -6.25 2.06
N ARG A 133 10.46 -7.09 1.68
CA ARG A 133 10.34 -7.95 0.50
C ARG A 133 9.54 -9.20 0.87
N ALA A 134 8.22 -9.07 0.95
CA ALA A 134 7.32 -10.17 1.30
C ALA A 134 6.44 -10.65 0.13
N ALA A 135 6.24 -9.84 -0.91
CA ALA A 135 5.35 -10.16 -2.02
C ALA A 135 5.70 -11.51 -2.68
N GLN A 136 6.99 -11.82 -2.81
CA GLN A 136 7.47 -13.08 -3.38
C GLN A 136 7.18 -14.31 -2.51
N ARG A 137 6.86 -14.11 -1.22
CA ARG A 137 6.50 -15.17 -0.27
C ARG A 137 4.99 -15.44 -0.21
N ALA A 138 4.15 -14.55 -0.74
CA ALA A 138 2.70 -14.66 -0.68
C ALA A 138 2.19 -16.04 -1.17
N LYS A 139 2.55 -16.45 -2.39
CA LYS A 139 2.14 -17.75 -2.97
C LYS A 139 2.50 -18.94 -2.09
N TYR A 140 3.67 -18.89 -1.44
CA TYR A 140 4.12 -19.95 -0.55
C TYR A 140 3.22 -20.03 0.70
N TRP A 141 2.90 -18.91 1.32
CA TRP A 141 2.03 -18.88 2.51
C TRP A 141 0.58 -19.25 2.19
N GLU A 142 0.04 -18.75 1.07
CA GLU A 142 -1.30 -19.11 0.60
C GLU A 142 -1.42 -20.62 0.41
N SER A 143 -0.44 -21.21 -0.29
CA SER A 143 -0.42 -22.67 -0.54
C SER A 143 -0.19 -23.48 0.74
N SER A 144 0.66 -23.00 1.65
CA SER A 144 1.03 -23.73 2.87
C SER A 144 -0.04 -23.67 3.97
N HIS A 145 -0.83 -22.59 4.01
CA HIS A 145 -1.77 -22.32 5.09
C HIS A 145 -3.25 -22.27 4.64
N GLY A 146 -3.54 -22.25 3.34
CA GLY A 146 -4.91 -22.12 2.84
C GLY A 146 -5.53 -20.78 3.20
N ILE A 147 -4.74 -19.71 3.15
CA ILE A 147 -5.13 -18.34 3.48
C ILE A 147 -4.99 -17.42 2.28
N GLN A 148 -5.58 -16.24 2.35
CA GLN A 148 -5.32 -15.15 1.42
C GLN A 148 -4.18 -14.26 1.93
N VAL A 149 -3.23 -13.87 1.08
CA VAL A 149 -2.16 -12.92 1.45
C VAL A 149 -2.29 -11.64 0.64
N LEU A 150 -2.41 -10.52 1.34
CA LEU A 150 -2.43 -9.19 0.73
C LEU A 150 -1.11 -8.48 1.00
N ASP A 151 -0.61 -7.76 -0.01
CA ASP A 151 0.53 -6.86 0.13
C ASP A 151 0.04 -5.41 0.04
N SER A 152 0.50 -4.54 0.95
CA SER A 152 0.02 -3.15 1.03
C SER A 152 0.32 -2.28 -0.22
N VAL A 153 1.36 -2.61 -1.00
CA VAL A 153 1.69 -1.91 -2.26
C VAL A 153 0.89 -2.49 -3.41
N ALA A 154 0.83 -3.82 -3.53
CA ALA A 154 -0.01 -4.46 -4.55
C ALA A 154 -1.49 -4.09 -4.39
N THR A 155 -1.95 -3.98 -3.15
CA THR A 155 -3.31 -3.59 -2.78
C THR A 155 -3.65 -2.17 -3.25
N VAL A 156 -2.73 -1.19 -3.12
CA VAL A 156 -3.02 0.17 -3.59
C VAL A 156 -3.15 0.22 -5.10
N VAL A 157 -2.25 -0.45 -5.83
CA VAL A 157 -2.30 -0.51 -7.30
C VAL A 157 -3.58 -1.20 -7.78
N PHE A 158 -3.95 -2.32 -7.16
CA PHE A 158 -5.20 -3.02 -7.44
C PHE A 158 -6.43 -2.15 -7.22
N ARG A 159 -6.49 -1.42 -6.10
CA ARG A 159 -7.62 -0.53 -5.78
C ARG A 159 -7.65 0.71 -6.68
N MET A 160 -6.49 1.21 -7.12
CA MET A 160 -6.40 2.28 -8.12
C MET A 160 -7.02 1.84 -9.47
N MET A 161 -6.67 0.65 -9.95
CA MET A 161 -7.27 0.08 -11.17
C MET A 161 -8.79 -0.05 -11.05
N GLN A 162 -9.29 -0.54 -9.91
CA GLN A 162 -10.73 -0.62 -9.67
C GLN A 162 -11.41 0.76 -9.63
N LYS A 163 -10.76 1.78 -9.06
CA LYS A 163 -11.29 3.16 -9.04
C LYS A 163 -11.36 3.79 -10.43
N LEU A 164 -10.48 3.37 -11.34
CA LEU A 164 -10.50 3.73 -12.76
C LEU A 164 -11.45 2.87 -13.61
N GLY A 165 -12.09 1.85 -13.04
CA GLY A 165 -12.96 0.93 -13.77
C GLY A 165 -12.20 -0.07 -14.67
N ILE A 166 -10.89 -0.23 -14.48
CA ILE A 166 -10.08 -1.22 -15.20
C ILE A 166 -10.38 -2.60 -14.61
N SER A 167 -10.76 -3.55 -15.49
CA SER A 167 -11.04 -4.92 -15.10
C SER A 167 -9.77 -5.63 -14.66
N THR A 168 -9.62 -5.79 -13.35
CA THR A 168 -8.59 -6.64 -12.76
C THR A 168 -9.18 -8.04 -12.56
N ASN A 169 -8.40 -9.09 -12.82
CA ASN A 169 -8.87 -10.46 -12.56
C ASN A 169 -9.25 -10.58 -11.07
N SER A 170 -10.54 -10.83 -10.79
CA SER A 170 -11.09 -10.85 -9.43
C SER A 170 -10.51 -11.97 -8.55
N ALA A 171 -9.73 -12.87 -9.16
CA ALA A 171 -8.95 -13.89 -8.47
C ALA A 171 -7.96 -13.33 -7.41
N PHE A 172 -7.70 -12.02 -7.38
CA PHE A 172 -6.96 -11.37 -6.29
C PHE A 172 -7.77 -11.27 -4.97
N LEU A 173 -9.10 -11.17 -5.05
CA LEU A 173 -9.98 -11.01 -3.88
C LEU A 173 -10.88 -12.23 -3.59
N ASP A 174 -11.21 -13.04 -4.60
CA ASP A 174 -12.19 -14.13 -4.49
C ASP A 174 -11.59 -15.53 -4.18
N ARG A 175 -10.40 -15.61 -3.58
CA ARG A 175 -9.71 -16.88 -3.25
C ARG A 175 -9.72 -17.19 -1.76
#